data_AF-A0A7W7DP63-F1
#
_entry.id   AF-A0A7W7DP63-F1
#
_cell.length_a   1.000
_cell.length_b   1.000
_cell.length_c   1.000
_cell.angle_alpha   90.00
_cell.angle_beta   90.00
_cell.angle_gamma   90.00
#
_symmetry.space_group_name_H-M   'P 1'
#
loop_
_entity.id
_entity.type
_entity.pdbx_description
1 polymer ?
#
loop_
_entity_poly.entity_id
_entity_poly.type
_entity_poly.pdbx_seq_one_letter_code
_entity_poly.pdbx_strand_id
1 'polypeptide(L)'
;MTSDDTVRPGHPRSIETLAALSAEQTEAVLGLLDEAAGTDGQQAVSEQGRLQLRGGEREGVSHLLLTAGGELVGYAQLEDTDPVEPPAAELVVHPGHRGHGHGRALGSALLAASGKRLRVWAHGGHSAARHLAQVLGLTLFRELRQMRRPLTDFDAPEPVLPEGVTVRTFVPGKDDAAWLAVNAAAFAHHPEQGSLTQRDLDDRKAEPWFDPEGFFLAFRGDELVGFHWTKVHAEEGLGEVYVLGVGPGAQGGGLGKSLTTIGLRHLAERGLPTAMLYVDADNKAAVSVYERLGFTTHEVDLMYRTET
;
A
#
# COMPACT_ATOMS: atom_id res chain seq x y z
N MET A 1 53.52 9.96 10.57
CA MET A 1 52.48 9.34 11.40
C MET A 1 51.43 8.79 10.47
N THR A 2 51.52 7.48 10.24
CA THR A 2 50.60 6.68 9.42
C THR A 2 49.29 6.54 10.18
N SER A 3 48.22 7.15 9.67
CA SER A 3 46.86 6.81 10.10
C SER A 3 46.48 5.55 9.33
N ASP A 4 46.54 4.43 10.03
CA ASP A 4 46.12 3.12 9.55
C ASP A 4 44.58 3.14 9.50
N ASP A 5 44.05 3.41 8.32
CA ASP A 5 42.62 3.37 8.03
C ASP A 5 42.21 1.89 7.93
N THR A 6 42.07 1.24 9.09
CA THR A 6 41.64 -0.15 9.17
C THR A 6 40.18 -0.23 8.71
N VAL A 7 39.98 -0.46 7.41
CA VAL A 7 38.74 -0.96 6.84
C VAL A 7 38.41 -2.25 7.58
N ARG A 8 37.41 -2.22 8.47
CA ARG A 8 36.88 -3.45 9.06
C ARG A 8 36.46 -4.36 7.90
N PRO A 9 36.97 -5.60 7.80
CA PRO A 9 36.53 -6.51 6.77
C PRO A 9 35.04 -6.78 7.02
N GLY A 10 34.19 -6.17 6.21
CA GLY A 10 32.75 -6.40 6.27
C GLY A 10 32.50 -7.90 6.07
N HIS A 11 31.63 -8.48 6.89
CA HIS A 11 31.20 -9.86 6.69
C HIS A 11 30.72 -10.04 5.25
N PRO A 12 31.08 -11.15 4.56
CA PRO A 12 30.60 -11.39 3.21
C PRO A 12 29.08 -11.36 3.23
N ARG A 13 28.52 -10.53 2.35
CA ARG A 13 27.07 -10.45 2.12
C ARG A 13 26.66 -11.38 0.98
N SER A 14 25.49 -11.98 1.10
CA SER A 14 24.83 -12.75 0.05
C SER A 14 23.43 -12.21 -0.17
N ILE A 15 22.94 -12.30 -1.40
CA ILE A 15 21.54 -12.04 -1.75
C ILE A 15 20.98 -13.32 -2.36
N GLU A 16 19.91 -13.83 -1.78
CA GLU A 16 19.15 -14.96 -2.30
C GLU A 16 17.84 -14.45 -2.89
N THR A 17 17.49 -14.88 -4.11
CA THR A 17 16.21 -14.54 -4.76
C THR A 17 15.30 -15.76 -4.75
N LEU A 18 14.07 -15.58 -4.27
CA LEU A 18 13.09 -16.63 -4.05
C LEU A 18 11.74 -16.25 -4.68
N ALA A 19 11.04 -17.23 -5.27
CA ALA A 19 9.66 -17.04 -5.76
C ALA A 19 8.63 -17.15 -4.62
N ALA A 20 9.00 -17.76 -3.50
CA ALA A 20 8.21 -17.87 -2.29
C ALA A 20 9.13 -18.05 -1.08
N LEU A 21 8.67 -17.59 0.10
CA LEU A 21 9.39 -17.77 1.35
C LEU A 21 8.90 -19.03 2.09
N SER A 22 9.82 -19.68 2.80
CA SER A 22 9.45 -20.68 3.82
C SER A 22 8.80 -19.99 5.03
N ALA A 23 8.11 -20.75 5.89
CA ALA A 23 7.51 -20.20 7.10
C ALA A 23 8.55 -19.48 8.00
N GLU A 24 9.73 -20.07 8.17
CA GLU A 24 10.84 -19.49 8.94
C GLU A 24 11.36 -18.19 8.29
N GLN A 25 11.50 -18.17 6.97
CA GLN A 25 11.92 -16.98 6.24
C GLN A 25 10.86 -15.86 6.33
N THR A 26 9.58 -16.21 6.23
CA THR A 26 8.47 -15.27 6.40
C THR A 26 8.49 -14.64 7.79
N GLU A 27 8.64 -15.45 8.85
CA GLU A 27 8.74 -14.94 10.23
C GLU A 27 9.95 -14.02 10.41
N ALA A 28 11.12 -14.39 9.86
CA ALA A 28 12.31 -13.56 9.93
C ALA A 28 12.15 -12.22 9.19
N VAL A 29 11.52 -12.22 8.01
CA VAL A 29 11.24 -11.00 7.24
C VAL A 29 10.23 -10.11 7.97
N LEU A 30 9.17 -10.69 8.55
CA LEU A 30 8.20 -9.92 9.34
C LEU A 30 8.87 -9.29 10.57
N GLY A 31 9.71 -10.02 11.29
CA GLY A 31 10.47 -9.47 12.42
C GLY A 31 11.39 -8.32 12.01
N LEU A 32 12.07 -8.43 10.85
CA LEU A 32 12.87 -7.35 10.29
C LEU A 32 12.03 -6.12 9.94
N LEU A 33 10.84 -6.31 9.36
CA LEU A 33 9.91 -5.23 9.03
C LEU A 33 9.40 -4.53 10.28
N ASP A 34 9.05 -5.29 11.31
CA ASP A 34 8.58 -4.75 12.60
C ASP A 34 9.67 -3.94 13.31
N GLU A 35 10.91 -4.42 13.33
CA GLU A 35 12.03 -3.67 13.92
C GLU A 35 12.33 -2.37 13.15
N ALA A 36 12.29 -2.43 11.82
CA ALA A 36 12.44 -1.25 10.98
C ALA A 36 11.31 -0.25 11.23
N ALA A 37 10.06 -0.71 11.27
CA ALA A 37 8.89 0.13 11.52
C ALA A 37 8.92 0.76 12.92
N GLY A 38 9.35 0.02 13.95
CA GLY A 38 9.53 0.55 15.30
C GLY A 38 10.60 1.65 15.38
N THR A 39 11.62 1.60 14.52
CA THR A 39 12.67 2.63 14.46
C THR A 39 12.28 3.83 13.59
N ASP A 40 11.65 3.58 12.44
CA ASP A 40 11.36 4.60 11.44
C ASP A 40 9.99 5.27 11.65
N GLY A 41 9.11 4.65 12.44
CA GLY A 41 7.73 5.08 12.67
C GLY A 41 6.77 4.73 11.54
N GLN A 42 7.21 3.97 10.53
CA GLN A 42 6.44 3.63 9.34
C GLN A 42 6.85 2.26 8.78
N GLN A 43 5.88 1.52 8.24
CA GLN A 43 6.13 0.25 7.58
C GLN A 43 6.89 0.44 6.25
N ALA A 44 7.98 -0.31 6.06
CA ALA A 44 8.86 -0.21 4.89
C ALA A 44 8.34 -0.98 3.65
N VAL A 45 7.33 -1.83 3.83
CA VAL A 45 6.67 -2.65 2.80
C VAL A 45 5.18 -2.45 2.97
N SER A 46 4.45 -2.25 1.87
CA SER A 46 3.00 -2.05 1.85
C SER A 46 2.24 -3.25 2.41
N GLU A 47 0.95 -3.06 2.72
CA GLU A 47 0.11 -4.18 3.16
C GLU A 47 0.07 -5.29 2.11
N GLN A 48 -0.09 -4.94 0.83
CA GLN A 48 -0.07 -5.92 -0.26
C GLN A 48 1.24 -6.71 -0.24
N GLY A 49 2.38 -6.04 -0.14
CA GLY A 49 3.68 -6.70 0.00
C GLY A 49 3.75 -7.69 1.17
N ARG A 50 3.24 -7.29 2.33
CA ARG A 50 3.21 -8.16 3.51
C ARG A 50 2.26 -9.36 3.35
N LEU A 51 1.13 -9.19 2.68
CA LEU A 51 0.23 -10.30 2.32
C LEU A 51 0.90 -11.29 1.36
N GLN A 52 1.74 -10.79 0.46
CA GLN A 52 2.49 -11.61 -0.50
C GLN A 52 3.62 -12.44 0.14
N LEU A 53 4.06 -12.12 1.37
CA LEU A 53 5.00 -12.96 2.14
C LEU A 53 4.43 -14.33 2.51
N ARG A 54 3.11 -14.51 2.42
CA ARG A 54 2.36 -15.70 2.83
C ARG A 54 1.63 -16.34 1.65
N GLY A 55 1.29 -17.61 1.82
CA GLY A 55 0.47 -18.35 0.85
C GLY A 55 1.24 -18.92 -0.34
N GLY A 56 2.58 -18.92 -0.31
CA GLY A 56 3.42 -19.48 -1.35
C GLY A 56 3.55 -18.58 -2.59
N GLU A 57 4.02 -19.16 -3.69
CA GLU A 57 4.38 -18.43 -4.91
C GLU A 57 3.21 -17.59 -5.46
N ARG A 58 3.58 -16.41 -5.97
CA ARG A 58 2.70 -15.52 -6.73
C ARG A 58 3.38 -15.15 -8.03
N GLU A 59 2.63 -15.25 -9.13
CA GLU A 59 3.13 -14.87 -10.44
C GLU A 59 3.59 -13.41 -10.43
N GLY A 60 4.78 -13.16 -11.00
CA GLY A 60 5.38 -11.83 -11.05
C GLY A 60 5.98 -11.33 -9.73
N VAL A 61 5.88 -12.08 -8.62
CA VAL A 61 6.45 -11.67 -7.33
C VAL A 61 7.74 -12.43 -7.04
N SER A 62 8.78 -11.70 -6.62
CA SER A 62 10.01 -12.30 -6.11
C SER A 62 10.52 -11.58 -4.87
N HIS A 63 11.17 -12.34 -3.99
CA HIS A 63 11.71 -11.91 -2.72
C HIS A 63 13.23 -11.99 -2.75
N LEU A 64 13.91 -10.97 -2.24
CA LEU A 64 15.37 -10.90 -2.13
C LEU A 64 15.75 -10.83 -0.65
N LEU A 65 16.43 -11.86 -0.15
CA LEU A 65 16.94 -11.90 1.22
C LEU A 65 18.43 -11.54 1.22
N LEU A 66 18.79 -10.46 1.93
CA LEU A 66 20.19 -10.07 2.11
C LEU A 66 20.68 -10.52 3.47
N THR A 67 21.63 -11.47 3.45
CA THR A 67 22.30 -11.98 4.66
C THR A 67 23.71 -11.41 4.74
N ALA A 68 24.14 -11.01 5.93
CA ALA A 68 25.53 -10.62 6.21
C ALA A 68 25.97 -11.25 7.53
N GLY A 69 27.08 -12.00 7.52
CA GLY A 69 27.57 -12.67 8.74
C GLY A 69 26.63 -13.75 9.28
N GLY A 70 25.76 -14.32 8.43
CA GLY A 70 24.76 -15.33 8.81
C GLY A 70 23.44 -14.75 9.32
N GLU A 71 23.31 -13.43 9.40
CA GLU A 71 22.11 -12.73 9.86
C GLU A 71 21.35 -12.09 8.69
N LEU A 72 20.02 -12.12 8.71
CA LEU A 72 19.17 -11.42 7.75
C LEU A 72 19.19 -9.92 8.07
N VAL A 73 19.88 -9.13 7.23
CA VAL A 73 20.07 -7.69 7.47
C VAL A 73 19.33 -6.81 6.46
N GLY A 74 18.65 -7.41 5.48
CA GLY A 74 17.83 -6.69 4.53
C GLY A 74 16.87 -7.60 3.76
N TYR A 75 15.76 -7.02 3.32
CA TYR A 75 14.74 -7.66 2.51
C TYR A 75 14.35 -6.73 1.37
N ALA A 76 14.05 -7.28 0.20
CA ALA A 76 13.34 -6.57 -0.85
C ALA A 76 12.32 -7.48 -1.53
N GLN A 77 11.31 -6.87 -2.14
CA GLN A 77 10.39 -7.54 -3.04
C GLN A 77 10.34 -6.81 -4.37
N LEU A 78 10.11 -7.57 -5.43
CA LEU A 78 9.89 -7.09 -6.79
C LEU A 78 8.58 -7.68 -7.30
N GLU A 79 7.70 -6.82 -7.79
CA GLU A 79 6.41 -7.15 -8.38
C GLU A 79 6.40 -6.71 -9.84
N ASP A 80 6.28 -7.69 -10.74
CA ASP A 80 6.22 -7.56 -12.21
C ASP A 80 4.88 -8.11 -12.72
N THR A 81 3.79 -7.49 -12.25
CA THR A 81 2.41 -7.90 -12.56
C THR A 81 1.68 -6.93 -13.50
N ASP A 82 2.21 -5.71 -13.68
CA ASP A 82 1.64 -4.72 -14.59
C ASP A 82 2.21 -4.90 -16.01
N PRO A 83 1.38 -5.14 -17.03
CA PRO A 83 1.85 -5.36 -18.40
C PRO A 83 2.36 -4.08 -19.09
N VAL A 84 2.10 -2.90 -18.53
CA VAL A 84 2.42 -1.59 -19.08
C VAL A 84 3.56 -0.94 -18.30
N GLU A 85 3.41 -0.84 -16.98
CA GLU A 85 4.35 -0.17 -16.10
C GLU A 85 5.58 -1.04 -15.79
N PRO A 86 6.77 -0.44 -15.52
CA PRO A 86 7.92 -1.19 -15.02
C PRO A 86 7.62 -1.95 -13.71
N PRO A 87 8.36 -3.01 -13.37
CA PRO A 87 8.28 -3.66 -12.06
C PRO A 87 8.35 -2.67 -10.88
N ALA A 88 7.53 -2.88 -9.86
CA ALA A 88 7.54 -2.12 -8.61
C ALA A 88 8.32 -2.88 -7.53
N ALA A 89 9.05 -2.15 -6.68
CA ALA A 89 9.81 -2.74 -5.60
C ALA A 89 9.67 -1.95 -4.29
N GLU A 90 9.77 -2.69 -3.20
CA GLU A 90 9.88 -2.19 -1.84
C GLU A 90 11.06 -2.89 -1.18
N LEU A 91 11.80 -2.18 -0.33
CA LEU A 91 12.96 -2.75 0.34
C LEU A 91 13.18 -2.13 1.71
N VAL A 92 13.78 -2.93 2.59
CA VAL A 92 14.16 -2.57 3.94
C VAL A 92 15.58 -3.03 4.24
N VAL A 93 16.30 -2.23 5.03
CA VAL A 93 17.57 -2.61 5.64
C VAL A 93 17.41 -2.45 7.13
N HIS A 94 17.83 -3.50 7.86
CA HIS A 94 17.82 -3.53 9.31
C HIS A 94 18.44 -2.23 9.88
N PRO A 95 17.77 -1.51 10.80
CA PRO A 95 18.25 -0.21 11.29
C PRO A 95 19.70 -0.23 11.77
N GLY A 96 20.07 -1.22 12.59
CA GLY A 96 21.45 -1.44 13.06
C GLY A 96 22.52 -1.71 11.98
N HIS A 97 22.12 -2.07 10.76
CA HIS A 97 23.04 -2.40 9.66
C HIS A 97 23.06 -1.34 8.55
N ARG A 98 22.36 -0.22 8.71
CA ARG A 98 22.39 0.89 7.73
C ARG A 98 23.79 1.51 7.64
N GLY A 99 24.07 2.18 6.51
CA GLY A 99 25.38 2.80 6.24
C GLY A 99 26.47 1.86 5.73
N HIS A 100 26.21 0.54 5.67
CA HIS A 100 27.18 -0.47 5.19
C HIS A 100 26.96 -0.88 3.71
N GLY A 101 26.17 -0.11 2.96
CA GLY A 101 25.93 -0.35 1.54
C GLY A 101 24.96 -1.49 1.21
N HIS A 102 24.24 -2.05 2.18
CA HIS A 102 23.23 -3.10 1.95
C HIS A 102 22.06 -2.62 1.09
N GLY A 103 21.55 -1.41 1.33
CA GLY A 103 20.47 -0.83 0.51
C GLY A 103 20.88 -0.68 -0.96
N ARG A 104 22.12 -0.24 -1.22
CA ARG A 104 22.66 -0.18 -2.59
C ARG A 104 22.78 -1.57 -3.22
N ALA A 105 23.18 -2.58 -2.45
CA ALA A 105 23.29 -3.95 -2.94
C ALA A 105 21.92 -4.53 -3.32
N LEU A 106 20.91 -4.39 -2.46
CA LEU A 106 19.53 -4.77 -2.76
C LEU A 106 18.99 -4.00 -3.98
N GLY A 107 19.13 -2.67 -4.00
CA GLY A 107 18.71 -1.85 -5.13
C GLY A 107 19.38 -2.22 -6.45
N SER A 108 20.66 -2.58 -6.42
CA SER A 108 21.39 -3.04 -7.63
C SER A 108 20.89 -4.41 -8.09
N ALA A 109 20.57 -5.31 -7.16
CA ALA A 109 19.99 -6.61 -7.47
C ALA A 109 18.58 -6.46 -8.07
N LEU A 110 17.75 -5.57 -7.52
CA LEU A 110 16.42 -5.24 -8.08
C LEU A 110 16.54 -4.68 -9.50
N LEU A 111 17.44 -3.72 -9.74
CA LEU A 111 17.69 -3.19 -11.08
C LEU A 111 18.14 -4.26 -12.07
N ALA A 112 18.97 -5.22 -11.64
CA ALA A 112 19.39 -6.32 -12.49
C ALA A 112 18.23 -7.26 -12.81
N ALA A 113 17.44 -7.64 -11.80
CA ALA A 113 16.29 -8.53 -11.94
C ALA A 113 15.19 -7.92 -12.83
N SER A 114 15.00 -6.61 -12.76
CA SER A 114 13.95 -5.90 -13.52
C SER A 114 14.39 -5.45 -14.92
N GLY A 115 15.57 -5.87 -15.40
CA GLY A 115 16.11 -5.44 -16.69
C GLY A 115 16.36 -3.93 -16.76
N LYS A 116 16.67 -3.29 -15.62
CA LYS A 116 16.84 -1.84 -15.42
C LYS A 116 15.58 -1.01 -15.70
N ARG A 117 14.40 -1.63 -15.64
CA ARG A 117 13.11 -0.94 -15.59
C ARG A 117 12.59 -1.11 -14.18
N LEU A 118 12.71 -0.12 -13.32
CA LEU A 118 12.36 -0.27 -11.91
C LEU A 118 11.61 0.95 -11.41
N ARG A 119 10.53 0.71 -10.68
CA ARG A 119 9.90 1.66 -9.76
C ARG A 119 10.18 1.22 -8.33
N VAL A 120 10.47 2.14 -7.43
CA VAL A 120 10.75 1.84 -6.02
C VAL A 120 9.93 2.77 -5.13
N TRP A 121 9.16 2.19 -4.22
CA TRP A 121 8.42 2.92 -3.19
C TRP A 121 9.35 3.32 -2.04
N ALA A 122 9.13 4.52 -1.53
CA ALA A 122 9.74 5.08 -0.34
C ALA A 122 8.62 5.63 0.56
N HIS A 123 8.04 4.73 1.36
CA HIS A 123 7.01 5.08 2.34
C HIS A 123 7.53 6.11 3.34
N GLY A 124 6.70 7.11 3.65
CA GLY A 124 7.03 8.26 4.49
C GLY A 124 8.12 9.20 3.96
N GLY A 125 8.69 8.92 2.78
CA GLY A 125 9.65 9.80 2.12
C GLY A 125 10.94 10.04 2.92
N HIS A 126 11.41 9.07 3.70
CA HIS A 126 12.62 9.19 4.52
C HIS A 126 13.86 9.61 3.72
N SER A 127 14.70 10.48 4.29
CA SER A 127 15.91 11.01 3.63
C SER A 127 16.88 9.92 3.16
N ALA A 128 17.00 8.82 3.90
CA ALA A 128 17.82 7.67 3.52
C ALA A 128 17.30 6.99 2.24
N ALA A 129 15.98 6.83 2.09
CA ALA A 129 15.37 6.27 0.90
C ALA A 129 15.55 7.21 -0.31
N ARG A 130 15.37 8.53 -0.11
CA ARG A 130 15.63 9.54 -1.16
C ARG A 130 17.08 9.50 -1.64
N HIS A 131 18.02 9.39 -0.71
CA HIS A 131 19.44 9.28 -1.04
C HIS A 131 19.75 7.98 -1.78
N LEU A 132 19.18 6.85 -1.35
CA LEU A 132 19.34 5.57 -2.05
C LEU A 132 18.81 5.64 -3.49
N ALA A 133 17.63 6.24 -3.69
CA ALA A 133 17.07 6.43 -5.03
C ALA A 133 18.02 7.22 -5.94
N GLN A 134 18.63 8.30 -5.44
CA GLN A 134 19.64 9.07 -6.18
C GLN A 134 20.89 8.23 -6.51
N VAL A 135 21.39 7.44 -5.55
CA VAL A 135 22.54 6.54 -5.76
C VAL A 135 22.25 5.47 -6.82
N LEU A 136 21.00 5.04 -6.94
CA LEU A 136 20.54 4.09 -7.95
C LEU A 136 20.19 4.75 -9.29
N GLY A 137 20.29 6.09 -9.40
CA GLY A 137 19.94 6.83 -10.62
C GLY A 137 18.44 6.91 -10.90
N LEU A 138 17.61 6.78 -9.87
CA LEU A 138 16.15 6.86 -9.97
C LEU A 138 15.67 8.31 -9.78
N THR A 139 14.61 8.70 -10.48
CA THR A 139 13.99 10.02 -10.39
C THR A 139 12.58 9.93 -9.82
N LEU A 140 12.14 10.98 -9.12
CA LEU A 140 10.80 11.02 -8.52
C LEU A 140 9.75 10.95 -9.63
N PHE A 141 8.83 10.00 -9.50
CA PHE A 141 7.81 9.72 -10.51
C PHE A 141 6.40 10.00 -10.01
N ARG A 142 6.08 9.57 -8.79
CA ARG A 142 4.72 9.60 -8.24
C ARG A 142 4.77 9.96 -6.77
N GLU A 143 3.78 10.73 -6.33
CA GLU A 143 3.55 11.05 -4.92
C GLU A 143 2.18 10.50 -4.52
N LEU A 144 2.16 9.69 -3.46
CA LEU A 144 0.93 9.20 -2.85
C LEU A 144 0.74 9.92 -1.51
N ARG A 145 -0.34 10.68 -1.38
CA ARG A 145 -0.61 11.48 -0.20
C ARG A 145 -1.47 10.71 0.77
N GLN A 146 -0.98 10.53 1.99
CA GLN A 146 -1.84 10.17 3.11
C GLN A 146 -2.52 11.45 3.59
N MET A 147 -3.85 11.48 3.58
CA MET A 147 -4.62 12.59 4.13
C MET A 147 -5.37 12.13 5.37
N ARG A 148 -5.50 13.01 6.36
CA ARG A 148 -6.25 12.73 7.60
C ARG A 148 -7.29 13.81 7.88
N ARG A 149 -8.34 13.43 8.60
CA ARG A 149 -9.30 14.37 9.20
C ARG A 149 -9.74 13.90 10.60
N PRO A 150 -9.95 14.83 11.54
CA PRO A 150 -10.61 14.51 12.80
C PRO A 150 -12.04 13.99 12.58
N LEU A 151 -12.44 13.03 13.40
CA LEU A 151 -13.81 12.52 13.53
C LEU A 151 -14.47 12.90 14.86
N THR A 152 -13.75 13.56 15.76
CA THR A 152 -14.33 14.14 16.98
C THR A 152 -15.44 15.12 16.60
N ASP A 153 -16.61 14.98 17.22
CA ASP A 153 -17.81 15.77 16.94
C ASP A 153 -18.21 15.75 15.45
N PHE A 154 -18.00 14.62 14.78
CA PHE A 154 -18.29 14.51 13.35
C PHE A 154 -19.79 14.57 13.07
N ASP A 155 -20.28 15.79 12.80
CA ASP A 155 -21.63 16.07 12.35
C ASP A 155 -21.65 16.23 10.83
N ALA A 156 -21.82 15.11 10.13
CA ALA A 156 -21.96 15.08 8.68
C ALA A 156 -23.44 15.07 8.29
N PRO A 157 -23.86 15.85 7.27
CA PRO A 157 -25.20 15.74 6.71
C PRO A 157 -25.53 14.30 6.31
N GLU A 158 -26.81 13.94 6.41
CA GLU A 158 -27.29 12.64 5.95
C GLU A 158 -26.91 12.44 4.47
N PRO A 159 -26.27 11.32 4.10
CA PRO A 159 -25.88 11.05 2.72
C PRO A 159 -27.09 11.05 1.78
N VAL A 160 -27.07 11.92 0.77
CA VAL A 160 -28.11 11.91 -0.27
C VAL A 160 -27.65 10.95 -1.38
N LEU A 161 -28.34 9.83 -1.51
CA LEU A 161 -28.08 8.86 -2.58
C LEU A 161 -28.73 9.33 -3.90
N PRO A 162 -28.11 9.06 -5.07
CA PRO A 162 -28.77 9.25 -6.35
C PRO A 162 -30.06 8.43 -6.46
N GLU A 163 -31.00 8.88 -7.29
CA GLU A 163 -32.27 8.18 -7.50
C GLU A 163 -32.06 6.71 -7.91
N GLY A 164 -32.84 5.81 -7.30
CA GLY A 164 -32.78 4.37 -7.55
C GLY A 164 -31.54 3.68 -6.97
N VAL A 165 -30.66 4.39 -6.25
CA VAL A 165 -29.51 3.79 -5.56
C VAL A 165 -29.86 3.42 -4.13
N THR A 166 -29.51 2.20 -3.74
CA THR A 166 -29.57 1.72 -2.35
C THR A 166 -28.17 1.29 -1.89
N VAL A 167 -27.93 1.30 -0.59
CA VAL A 167 -26.65 0.86 -0.01
C VAL A 167 -26.90 -0.25 1.00
N ARG A 168 -26.09 -1.30 0.93
CA ARG A 168 -26.03 -2.38 1.93
C ARG A 168 -24.59 -2.81 2.16
N THR A 169 -24.34 -3.56 3.22
CA THR A 169 -23.02 -4.11 3.50
C THR A 169 -22.70 -5.32 2.60
N PHE A 170 -21.41 -5.57 2.46
CA PHE A 170 -20.82 -6.65 1.69
C PHE A 170 -21.11 -8.00 2.36
N VAL A 171 -21.45 -9.00 1.54
CA VAL A 171 -21.66 -10.39 1.97
C VAL A 171 -20.55 -11.26 1.36
N PRO A 172 -19.57 -11.70 2.18
CA PRO A 172 -18.48 -12.55 1.72
C PRO A 172 -18.97 -13.81 1.01
N GLY A 173 -18.33 -14.15 -0.10
CA GLY A 173 -18.65 -15.30 -0.95
C GLY A 173 -19.85 -15.10 -1.87
N LYS A 174 -20.69 -14.08 -1.63
CA LYS A 174 -21.83 -13.73 -2.49
C LYS A 174 -21.52 -12.53 -3.39
N ASP A 175 -20.90 -11.50 -2.84
CA ASP A 175 -20.68 -10.23 -3.53
C ASP A 175 -19.30 -10.11 -4.18
N ASP A 176 -18.38 -11.03 -3.90
CA ASP A 176 -16.97 -11.01 -4.33
C ASP A 176 -16.80 -10.74 -5.82
N ALA A 177 -17.45 -11.54 -6.67
CA ALA A 177 -17.31 -11.42 -8.12
C ALA A 177 -17.83 -10.08 -8.66
N ALA A 178 -18.95 -9.59 -8.11
CA ALA A 178 -19.51 -8.30 -8.49
C ALA A 178 -18.60 -7.15 -8.05
N TRP A 179 -18.08 -7.22 -6.82
CA TRP A 179 -17.14 -6.24 -6.30
C TRP A 179 -15.84 -6.19 -7.11
N LEU A 180 -15.23 -7.35 -7.41
CA LEU A 180 -14.01 -7.44 -8.23
C LEU A 180 -14.20 -6.80 -9.60
N ALA A 181 -15.34 -7.06 -10.25
CA ALA A 181 -15.67 -6.46 -11.56
C ALA A 181 -15.78 -4.93 -11.49
N VAL A 182 -16.46 -4.39 -10.47
CA VAL A 182 -16.60 -2.94 -10.29
C VAL A 182 -15.28 -2.30 -9.87
N ASN A 183 -14.48 -2.97 -9.05
CA ASN A 183 -13.14 -2.52 -8.67
C ASN A 183 -12.24 -2.41 -9.91
N ALA A 184 -12.15 -3.46 -10.73
CA ALA A 184 -11.39 -3.44 -11.97
C ALA A 184 -11.85 -2.31 -12.91
N ALA A 185 -13.16 -2.09 -13.04
CA ALA A 185 -13.71 -1.02 -13.89
C ALA A 185 -13.45 0.40 -13.33
N ALA A 186 -13.58 0.60 -12.02
CA ALA A 186 -13.35 1.89 -11.37
C ALA A 186 -11.86 2.29 -11.39
N PHE A 187 -10.97 1.30 -11.37
CA PHE A 187 -9.52 1.46 -11.28
C PHE A 187 -8.78 0.96 -12.53
N ALA A 188 -9.42 0.98 -13.69
CA ALA A 188 -8.86 0.43 -14.94
C ALA A 188 -7.52 1.06 -15.39
N HIS A 189 -7.18 2.25 -14.88
CA HIS A 189 -5.93 2.95 -15.12
C HIS A 189 -4.97 2.95 -13.92
N HIS A 190 -5.31 2.21 -12.85
CA HIS A 190 -4.51 2.12 -11.64
C HIS A 190 -3.83 0.73 -11.57
N PRO A 191 -2.50 0.66 -11.73
CA PRO A 191 -1.71 -0.58 -11.73
C PRO A 191 -2.07 -1.57 -10.61
N GLU A 192 -2.02 -1.09 -9.36
CA GLU A 192 -2.10 -1.94 -8.18
C GLU A 192 -3.57 -2.27 -7.82
N GLN A 193 -4.45 -1.27 -7.76
CA GLN A 193 -5.85 -1.47 -7.36
C GLN A 193 -6.71 -2.15 -8.44
N GLY A 194 -6.47 -1.90 -9.74
CA GLY A 194 -7.31 -2.42 -10.82
C GLY A 194 -7.13 -3.91 -11.11
N SER A 195 -6.04 -4.50 -10.64
CA SER A 195 -5.62 -5.88 -10.93
C SER A 195 -5.93 -6.89 -9.81
N LEU A 196 -6.62 -6.47 -8.74
CA LEU A 196 -6.94 -7.34 -7.62
C LEU A 196 -7.70 -8.60 -8.06
N THR A 197 -7.20 -9.75 -7.62
CA THR A 197 -7.77 -11.06 -7.89
C THR A 197 -8.65 -11.55 -6.74
N GLN A 198 -9.36 -12.67 -6.94
CA GLN A 198 -10.09 -13.35 -5.86
C GLN A 198 -9.14 -13.73 -4.71
N ARG A 199 -7.91 -14.15 -5.02
CA ARG A 199 -6.91 -14.50 -4.01
C ARG A 199 -6.55 -13.27 -3.17
N ASP A 200 -6.34 -12.12 -3.79
CA ASP A 200 -6.02 -10.88 -3.06
C ASP A 200 -7.16 -10.40 -2.16
N LEU A 201 -8.42 -10.65 -2.57
CA LEU A 201 -9.59 -10.40 -1.74
C LEU A 201 -9.69 -11.41 -0.59
N ASP A 202 -9.45 -12.70 -0.85
CA ASP A 202 -9.46 -13.75 0.17
C ASP A 202 -8.40 -13.50 1.24
N ASP A 203 -7.20 -13.07 0.84
CA ASP A 203 -6.13 -12.69 1.76
C ASP A 203 -6.57 -11.53 2.68
N ARG A 204 -7.18 -10.48 2.12
CA ARG A 204 -7.71 -9.35 2.91
C ARG A 204 -8.85 -9.76 3.83
N LYS A 205 -9.75 -10.65 3.39
CA LYS A 205 -10.84 -11.17 4.23
C LYS A 205 -10.33 -12.02 5.40
N ALA A 206 -9.13 -12.59 5.28
CA ALA A 206 -8.50 -13.37 6.34
C ALA A 206 -7.76 -12.50 7.37
N GLU A 207 -7.55 -11.21 7.09
CA GLU A 207 -6.88 -10.31 8.01
C GLU A 207 -7.78 -9.98 9.22
N PRO A 208 -7.21 -9.81 10.44
CA PRO A 208 -7.99 -9.54 11.66
C PRO A 208 -8.80 -8.24 11.62
N TRP A 209 -8.40 -7.29 10.78
CA TRP A 209 -9.09 -6.00 10.61
C TRP A 209 -10.32 -6.09 9.70
N PHE A 210 -10.50 -7.19 8.96
CA PHE A 210 -11.61 -7.31 8.03
C PHE A 210 -12.95 -7.29 8.75
N ASP A 211 -13.81 -6.37 8.34
CA ASP A 211 -15.16 -6.22 8.87
C ASP A 211 -16.15 -5.99 7.72
N PRO A 212 -17.06 -6.94 7.41
CA PRO A 212 -18.06 -6.74 6.37
C PRO A 212 -19.04 -5.62 6.69
N GLU A 213 -19.24 -5.26 7.97
CA GLU A 213 -20.11 -4.14 8.36
C GLU A 213 -19.51 -2.78 7.98
N GLY A 214 -18.18 -2.71 7.84
CA GLY A 214 -17.45 -1.54 7.35
C GLY A 214 -17.28 -1.52 5.82
N PHE A 215 -17.90 -2.43 5.09
CA PHE A 215 -17.74 -2.57 3.65
C PHE A 215 -19.07 -2.36 2.92
N PHE A 216 -19.27 -1.14 2.42
CA PHE A 216 -20.53 -0.69 1.84
C PHE A 216 -20.56 -0.85 0.33
N LEU A 217 -21.67 -1.38 -0.18
CA LEU A 217 -21.93 -1.59 -1.59
C LEU A 217 -23.16 -0.78 -2.04
N ALA A 218 -23.03 0.00 -3.11
CA ALA A 218 -24.10 0.78 -3.71
C ALA A 218 -24.68 0.09 -4.94
N PHE A 219 -25.98 -0.17 -4.91
CA PHE A 219 -26.72 -0.87 -5.96
C PHE A 219 -27.73 0.03 -6.65
N ARG A 220 -27.80 -0.04 -7.99
CA ARG A 220 -28.93 0.47 -8.78
C ARG A 220 -29.74 -0.72 -9.29
N GLY A 221 -30.89 -0.99 -8.69
CA GLY A 221 -31.55 -2.28 -8.85
C GLY A 221 -30.64 -3.41 -8.33
N ASP A 222 -30.31 -4.38 -9.18
CA ASP A 222 -29.39 -5.48 -8.86
C ASP A 222 -27.94 -5.21 -9.29
N GLU A 223 -27.68 -4.10 -9.98
CA GLU A 223 -26.34 -3.75 -10.49
C GLU A 223 -25.52 -3.04 -9.39
N LEU A 224 -24.33 -3.58 -9.08
CA LEU A 224 -23.36 -2.90 -8.23
C LEU A 224 -22.73 -1.73 -9.02
N VAL A 225 -22.86 -0.50 -8.52
CA VAL A 225 -22.40 0.72 -9.20
C VAL A 225 -21.30 1.47 -8.46
N GLY A 226 -21.00 1.07 -7.23
CA GLY A 226 -19.91 1.62 -6.44
C GLY A 226 -19.80 0.96 -5.06
N PHE A 227 -18.74 1.26 -4.34
CA PHE A 227 -18.49 0.71 -3.03
C PHE A 227 -17.57 1.63 -2.20
N HIS A 228 -17.63 1.48 -0.89
CA HIS A 228 -16.69 2.06 0.05
C HIS A 228 -16.33 1.00 1.09
N TRP A 229 -15.09 0.54 1.03
CA TRP A 229 -14.50 -0.33 2.03
C TRP A 229 -13.75 0.51 3.05
N THR A 230 -14.13 0.41 4.32
CA THR A 230 -13.41 1.02 5.44
C THR A 230 -12.54 0.00 6.14
N LYS A 231 -11.48 0.49 6.80
CA LYS A 231 -10.59 -0.33 7.63
C LYS A 231 -10.36 0.35 8.97
N VAL A 232 -10.20 -0.45 10.02
CA VAL A 232 -9.88 0.01 11.37
C VAL A 232 -8.46 -0.43 11.72
N HIS A 233 -7.61 0.54 12.03
CA HIS A 233 -6.28 0.35 12.61
C HIS A 233 -6.39 0.53 14.12
N ALA A 234 -6.66 -0.57 14.81
CA ALA A 234 -7.10 -0.54 16.22
C ALA A 234 -5.99 -0.06 17.17
N GLU A 235 -4.72 -0.40 16.89
CA GLU A 235 -3.58 -0.03 17.74
C GLU A 235 -3.29 1.48 17.66
N GLU A 236 -3.50 2.07 16.50
CA GLU A 236 -3.28 3.48 16.21
C GLU A 236 -4.52 4.35 16.49
N GLY A 237 -5.68 3.73 16.71
CA GLY A 237 -6.95 4.43 16.84
C GLY A 237 -7.33 5.19 15.57
N LEU A 238 -7.04 4.63 14.39
CA LEU A 238 -7.34 5.26 13.09
C LEU A 238 -8.39 4.48 12.33
N GLY A 239 -9.34 5.20 11.73
CA GLY A 239 -10.16 4.69 10.64
C GLY A 239 -9.54 5.01 9.30
N GLU A 240 -9.81 4.19 8.28
CA GLU A 240 -9.32 4.42 6.92
C GLU A 240 -10.45 4.29 5.91
N VAL A 241 -10.50 5.23 4.96
CA VAL A 241 -11.16 5.04 3.65
C VAL A 241 -10.24 4.12 2.84
N TYR A 242 -10.37 2.82 3.06
CA TYR A 242 -9.42 1.82 2.55
C TYR A 242 -9.49 1.75 1.02
N VAL A 243 -10.70 1.55 0.48
CA VAL A 243 -10.92 1.64 -0.98
C VAL A 243 -12.28 2.26 -1.26
N LEU A 244 -12.31 3.27 -2.13
CA LEU A 244 -13.52 3.90 -2.63
C LEU A 244 -13.56 3.78 -4.16
N GLY A 245 -14.52 3.03 -4.69
CA GLY A 245 -14.69 2.84 -6.13
C GLY A 245 -16.08 3.25 -6.59
N VAL A 246 -16.16 3.96 -7.71
CA VAL A 246 -17.43 4.24 -8.40
C VAL A 246 -17.29 3.80 -9.84
N GLY A 247 -18.19 2.91 -10.28
CA GLY A 247 -18.21 2.40 -11.64
C GLY A 247 -18.34 3.55 -12.66
N PRO A 248 -17.66 3.50 -13.82
CA PRO A 248 -17.61 4.61 -14.77
C PRO A 248 -18.98 5.20 -15.15
N GLY A 249 -19.99 4.36 -15.34
CA GLY A 249 -21.36 4.78 -15.68
C GLY A 249 -22.14 5.46 -14.54
N ALA A 250 -21.60 5.50 -13.32
CA ALA A 250 -22.20 6.12 -12.14
C ALA A 250 -21.36 7.29 -11.56
N GLN A 251 -20.28 7.68 -12.24
CA GLN A 251 -19.44 8.81 -11.85
C GLN A 251 -20.14 10.16 -12.13
N GLY A 252 -19.66 11.23 -11.50
CA GLY A 252 -20.18 12.60 -11.70
C GLY A 252 -21.53 12.89 -11.04
N GLY A 253 -22.25 11.88 -10.54
CA GLY A 253 -23.57 12.03 -9.89
C GLY A 253 -23.55 12.21 -8.36
N GLY A 254 -22.39 12.48 -7.76
CA GLY A 254 -22.26 12.65 -6.30
C GLY A 254 -22.16 11.36 -5.47
N LEU A 255 -22.31 10.17 -6.08
CA LEU A 255 -22.27 8.88 -5.39
C LEU A 255 -21.00 8.67 -4.55
N GLY A 256 -19.83 9.02 -5.09
CA GLY A 256 -18.57 8.89 -4.37
C GLY A 256 -18.56 9.70 -3.07
N LYS A 257 -19.05 10.94 -3.10
CA LYS A 257 -19.19 11.77 -1.90
C LYS A 257 -20.13 11.13 -0.88
N SER A 258 -21.29 10.65 -1.32
CA SER A 258 -22.27 10.01 -0.42
C SER A 258 -21.71 8.74 0.22
N LEU A 259 -21.04 7.90 -0.56
CA LEU A 259 -20.34 6.72 -0.07
C LEU A 259 -19.24 7.07 0.93
N THR A 260 -18.41 8.09 0.65
CA THR A 260 -17.40 8.58 1.61
C THR A 260 -18.06 9.02 2.92
N THR A 261 -19.15 9.78 2.86
CA THR A 261 -19.87 10.20 4.07
C THR A 261 -20.39 9.01 4.87
N ILE A 262 -20.96 7.98 4.23
CA ILE A 262 -21.43 6.74 4.89
C ILE A 262 -20.29 6.10 5.67
N GLY A 263 -19.13 5.88 5.04
CA GLY A 263 -18.00 5.23 5.73
C GLY A 263 -17.39 6.10 6.83
N LEU A 264 -17.32 7.42 6.66
CA LEU A 264 -16.85 8.31 7.73
C LEU A 264 -17.77 8.30 8.95
N ARG A 265 -19.09 8.23 8.73
CA ARG A 265 -20.07 8.10 9.81
C ARG A 265 -19.90 6.77 10.53
N HIS A 266 -19.75 5.67 9.79
CA HIS A 266 -19.46 4.35 10.36
C HIS A 266 -18.19 4.37 11.24
N LEU A 267 -17.09 4.95 10.76
CA LEU A 267 -15.84 5.04 11.54
C LEU A 267 -16.00 5.92 12.79
N ALA A 268 -16.78 7.01 12.71
CA ALA A 268 -17.06 7.87 13.86
C ALA A 268 -17.96 7.18 14.89
N GLU A 269 -18.98 6.44 14.45
CA GLU A 269 -19.87 5.63 15.30
C GLU A 269 -19.10 4.52 16.03
N ARG A 270 -17.99 4.05 15.44
CA ARG A 270 -17.03 3.13 16.08
C ARG A 270 -16.09 3.81 17.08
N GLY A 271 -16.25 5.11 17.32
CA GLY A 271 -15.50 5.87 18.30
C GLY A 271 -14.07 6.22 17.87
N LEU A 272 -13.74 6.08 16.58
CA LEU A 272 -12.41 6.43 16.09
C LEU A 272 -12.25 7.96 16.04
N PRO A 273 -11.16 8.52 16.59
CA PRO A 273 -10.95 9.97 16.64
C PRO A 273 -10.52 10.57 15.30
N THR A 274 -10.01 9.77 14.37
CA THR A 274 -9.43 10.24 13.10
C THR A 274 -9.70 9.25 11.97
N ALA A 275 -10.02 9.78 10.79
CA ALA A 275 -10.03 9.03 9.54
C ALA A 275 -8.82 9.40 8.69
N MET A 276 -8.28 8.43 7.97
CA MET A 276 -7.20 8.58 7.01
C MET A 276 -7.57 8.00 5.63
N LEU A 277 -6.80 8.36 4.61
CA LEU A 277 -6.89 7.80 3.26
C LEU A 277 -5.58 8.00 2.52
N TYR A 278 -5.36 7.21 1.47
CA TYR A 278 -4.29 7.45 0.49
C TYR A 278 -4.88 7.89 -0.84
N VAL A 279 -4.27 8.89 -1.48
CA VAL A 279 -4.69 9.40 -2.79
C VAL A 279 -3.49 9.85 -3.61
N ASP A 280 -3.50 9.52 -4.90
CA ASP A 280 -2.52 10.04 -5.84
C ASP A 280 -2.52 11.56 -5.88
N ALA A 281 -1.35 12.16 -5.74
CA ALA A 281 -1.20 13.61 -5.83
C ALA A 281 -1.68 14.15 -7.18
N ASP A 282 -1.59 13.37 -8.25
CA ASP A 282 -2.03 13.74 -9.60
C ASP A 282 -3.53 13.56 -9.84
N ASN A 283 -4.23 12.82 -8.98
CA ASN A 283 -5.69 12.76 -8.99
C ASN A 283 -6.31 14.01 -8.35
N LYS A 284 -6.14 15.16 -9.02
CA LYS A 284 -6.60 16.47 -8.52
C LYS A 284 -8.10 16.50 -8.21
N ALA A 285 -8.90 15.71 -8.94
CA ALA A 285 -10.33 15.57 -8.69
C ALA A 285 -10.61 14.92 -7.33
N ALA A 286 -10.00 13.76 -7.05
CA ALA A 286 -10.17 13.07 -5.77
C ALA A 286 -9.59 13.90 -4.62
N VAL A 287 -8.39 14.46 -4.77
CA VAL A 287 -7.78 15.37 -3.78
C VAL A 287 -8.74 16.50 -3.40
N SER A 288 -9.32 17.17 -4.40
CA SER A 288 -10.26 18.27 -4.15
C SER A 288 -11.55 17.83 -3.47
N VAL A 289 -12.01 16.59 -3.70
CA VAL A 289 -13.16 16.03 -2.98
C VAL A 289 -12.81 15.82 -1.50
N TYR A 290 -11.65 15.22 -1.20
CA TYR A 290 -11.22 14.97 0.17
C TYR A 290 -10.92 16.26 0.94
N GLU A 291 -10.29 17.25 0.32
CA GLU A 291 -10.07 18.57 0.93
C GLU A 291 -11.39 19.24 1.34
N ARG A 292 -12.43 19.17 0.47
CA ARG A 292 -13.77 19.70 0.80
C ARG A 292 -14.48 18.91 1.91
N LEU A 293 -14.08 17.67 2.14
CA LEU A 293 -14.53 16.85 3.27
C LEU A 293 -13.69 17.08 4.54
N GLY A 294 -12.78 18.06 4.52
CA GLY A 294 -11.97 18.45 5.68
C GLY A 294 -10.74 17.57 5.89
N PHE A 295 -10.34 16.77 4.91
CA PHE A 295 -9.06 16.09 4.93
C PHE A 295 -7.91 17.05 4.62
N THR A 296 -6.80 16.88 5.32
CA THR A 296 -5.54 17.58 5.07
C THR A 296 -4.41 16.58 4.91
N THR A 297 -3.43 16.89 4.06
CA THR A 297 -2.24 16.04 3.91
C THR A 297 -1.52 15.88 5.25
N HIS A 298 -1.28 14.63 5.64
CA HIS A 298 -0.54 14.25 6.83
C HIS A 298 0.88 13.81 6.47
N GLU A 299 1.00 13.01 5.41
CA GLU A 299 2.24 12.36 4.99
C GLU A 299 2.26 12.14 3.48
N VAL A 300 3.46 11.93 2.91
CA VAL A 300 3.65 11.68 1.48
C VAL A 300 4.61 10.52 1.27
N ASP A 301 4.09 9.48 0.64
CA ASP A 301 4.87 8.37 0.09
C ASP A 301 5.37 8.75 -1.30
N LEU A 302 6.62 8.38 -1.59
CA LEU A 302 7.29 8.74 -2.84
C LEU A 302 7.59 7.49 -3.64
N MET A 303 7.29 7.51 -4.93
CA MET A 303 7.75 6.48 -5.86
C MET A 303 8.81 7.06 -6.78
N TYR A 304 9.95 6.37 -6.85
CA TYR A 304 11.03 6.69 -7.76
C TYR A 304 11.06 5.71 -8.92
N ARG A 305 11.57 6.10 -10.10
CA ARG A 305 11.74 5.19 -11.22
C ARG A 305 13.04 5.40 -12.00
N THR A 306 13.45 4.39 -12.74
CA THR A 306 14.46 4.53 -13.79
C THR A 306 13.91 5.37 -14.94
N GLU A 307 14.69 6.34 -15.42
CA GLU A 307 14.35 7.04 -16.67
C GLU A 307 14.50 6.08 -17.86
N THR A 308 13.56 6.14 -18.79
CA THR A 308 13.53 5.37 -20.04
C THR A 308 14.56 5.86 -21.05
#